data_AF-A0A662YN30-F1
#
_entry.id   AF-A0A662YN30-F1
#
_cell.length_a   1.000
_cell.length_b   1.000
_cell.length_c   1.000
_cell.angle_alpha   90.00
_cell.angle_beta   90.00
_cell.angle_gamma   90.00
#
_symmetry.space_group_name_H-M   'P 1'
#
loop_
_entity.id
_entity.type
_entity.pdbx_description
1 polymer ?
#
loop_
_entity_poly.entity_id
_entity_poly.type
_entity_poly.pdbx_seq_one_letter_code
_entity_poly.pdbx_strand_id
1 'polypeptide(L)'
;MKIASFNIQKFGVNKISKKEVLSTIIKIVSRYDIILILEVVDADGKAVEKFVTELNKTSASLSYDNYRRGVDCSVGNICIINIRCDNLLKDLVLMPVHTTPRDSFKEIDELYDVFQVVKKKWKTDNIMILGDFNADGKYVSKKKMKKIRLRTEPGFHWLIGDDVDTTVSTGNDNTYDRIVIYGDDMLKAVVPHSAKPFNFQKEYGLTMELVSAFANRMS
;
A
#
# COMPACT_ATOMS: atom_id res chain seq x y z
N MET A 1 15.51 -3.43 0.30
CA MET A 1 14.33 -2.69 0.78
C MET A 1 13.08 -3.43 0.36
N LYS A 2 12.17 -3.72 1.30
CA LYS A 2 10.86 -4.33 1.10
C LYS A 2 9.79 -3.29 1.42
N ILE A 3 8.92 -3.03 0.45
CA ILE A 3 7.83 -2.07 0.56
C ILE A 3 6.52 -2.84 0.36
N ALA A 4 5.50 -2.53 1.15
CA ALA A 4 4.16 -3.09 0.98
C ALA A 4 3.05 -2.08 1.26
N SER A 5 1.87 -2.38 0.76
CA SER A 5 0.62 -1.75 1.16
C SER A 5 -0.32 -2.79 1.77
N PHE A 6 -0.97 -2.41 2.86
CA PHE A 6 -1.79 -3.31 3.64
C PHE A 6 -3.12 -2.67 4.01
N ASN A 7 -4.20 -3.15 3.40
CA ASN A 7 -5.56 -2.75 3.78
C ASN A 7 -6.04 -3.60 4.98
N ILE A 8 -5.97 -2.99 6.16
CA ILE A 8 -6.47 -3.56 7.42
C ILE A 8 -7.83 -2.91 7.74
N GLN A 9 -8.91 -3.68 7.58
CA GLN A 9 -10.27 -3.18 7.79
C GLN A 9 -10.40 -2.45 9.13
N LYS A 10 -10.76 -1.16 9.08
CA LYS A 10 -11.00 -0.35 10.28
C LYS A 10 -9.89 -0.52 11.32
N PHE A 11 -8.64 -0.28 10.93
CA PHE A 11 -7.51 -0.35 11.84
C PHE A 11 -7.65 0.70 12.94
N GLY A 12 -7.95 0.26 14.16
CA GLY A 12 -8.22 1.14 15.30
C GLY A 12 -8.19 0.37 16.62
N VAL A 13 -8.50 1.06 17.72
CA VAL A 13 -8.38 0.51 19.09
C VAL A 13 -9.09 -0.84 19.25
N ASN A 14 -10.29 -0.97 18.70
CA ASN A 14 -11.08 -2.21 18.74
C ASN A 14 -10.42 -3.39 18.02
N LYS A 15 -9.60 -3.10 17.00
CA LYS A 15 -8.90 -4.10 16.21
C LYS A 15 -7.68 -4.63 16.97
N ILE A 16 -6.85 -3.70 17.45
CA ILE A 16 -5.58 -4.01 18.12
C ILE A 16 -5.75 -4.38 19.62
N SER A 17 -6.97 -4.32 20.17
CA SER A 17 -7.27 -4.86 21.50
C SER A 17 -7.29 -6.39 21.50
N LYS A 18 -7.54 -7.02 20.34
CA LYS A 18 -7.52 -8.47 20.17
C LYS A 18 -6.08 -8.96 20.06
N LYS A 19 -5.60 -9.68 21.07
CA LYS A 19 -4.19 -10.12 21.20
C LYS A 19 -3.68 -10.86 19.96
N GLU A 20 -4.47 -11.81 19.46
CA GLU A 20 -4.09 -12.62 18.29
C GLU A 20 -3.98 -11.78 17.01
N VAL A 21 -4.95 -10.88 16.78
CA VAL A 21 -4.92 -9.93 15.66
C VAL A 21 -3.70 -9.02 15.74
N LEU A 22 -3.47 -8.39 16.90
CA LEU A 22 -2.31 -7.52 17.12
C LEU A 22 -1.00 -8.26 16.85
N SER A 23 -0.84 -9.47 17.42
CA SER A 23 0.38 -10.27 17.23
C SER A 23 0.61 -10.65 15.77
N THR A 24 -0.47 -10.89 15.02
CA THR A 24 -0.41 -11.21 13.59
C THR A 24 -0.02 -9.99 12.77
N ILE A 25 -0.63 -8.82 13.05
CA ILE A 25 -0.29 -7.57 12.36
C ILE A 25 1.19 -7.20 12.62
N ILE A 26 1.68 -7.32 13.86
CA ILE A 26 3.09 -7.10 14.18
C ILE A 26 3.99 -8.03 13.36
N LYS A 27 3.70 -9.34 13.32
CA LYS A 27 4.46 -10.31 12.51
C LYS A 27 4.46 -9.96 11.02
N ILE A 28 3.37 -9.44 10.48
CA ILE A 28 3.28 -9.00 9.08
C ILE A 28 4.15 -7.75 8.88
N VAL A 29 3.93 -6.71 9.68
CA VAL A 29 4.59 -5.40 9.56
C VAL A 29 6.11 -5.52 9.68
N SER A 30 6.62 -6.36 10.60
CA SER A 30 8.06 -6.57 10.81
C SER A 30 8.79 -7.22 9.61
N ARG A 31 8.09 -7.63 8.55
CA ARG A 31 8.73 -8.15 7.32
C ARG A 31 9.19 -7.06 6.35
N TYR A 32 8.73 -5.83 6.54
CA TYR A 32 8.85 -4.76 5.56
C TYR A 32 9.63 -3.58 6.15
N ASP A 33 10.49 -2.99 5.32
CA ASP A 33 11.22 -1.78 5.69
C ASP A 33 10.28 -0.56 5.68
N ILE A 34 9.33 -0.54 4.73
CA ILE A 34 8.28 0.45 4.64
C ILE A 34 6.95 -0.26 4.41
N ILE A 35 5.92 0.08 5.19
CA ILE A 35 4.57 -0.44 4.98
C ILE A 35 3.54 0.67 5.10
N LEU A 36 2.59 0.68 4.17
CA LEU A 36 1.46 1.60 4.16
C LEU A 36 0.24 0.89 4.72
N ILE A 37 -0.22 1.29 5.89
CA ILE A 37 -1.45 0.76 6.49
C ILE A 37 -2.62 1.65 6.07
N LEU A 38 -3.59 1.07 5.38
CA LEU A 38 -4.81 1.74 4.91
C LEU A 38 -5.97 1.50 5.88
N GLU A 39 -7.06 2.27 5.73
CA GLU A 39 -8.27 2.22 6.57
C GLU A 39 -8.02 2.44 8.09
N VAL A 40 -7.11 3.35 8.44
CA VAL A 40 -6.88 3.77 9.83
C VAL A 40 -8.08 4.56 10.37
N VAL A 41 -8.66 4.06 11.46
CA VAL A 41 -9.76 4.67 12.22
C VAL A 41 -9.25 4.95 13.63
N ASP A 42 -8.57 6.09 13.78
CA ASP A 42 -7.85 6.43 15.00
C ASP A 42 -7.77 7.94 15.25
N ALA A 43 -8.92 8.57 15.49
CA ALA A 43 -9.01 10.03 15.60
C ALA A 43 -8.17 10.63 16.74
N ASP A 44 -7.90 9.87 17.81
CA ASP A 44 -7.12 10.32 18.96
C ASP A 44 -5.67 9.78 18.97
N GLY A 45 -5.27 9.02 17.94
CA GLY A 45 -3.92 8.47 17.78
C GLY A 45 -3.57 7.30 18.70
N LYS A 46 -4.49 6.86 19.57
CA LYS A 46 -4.21 5.83 20.58
C LYS A 46 -3.96 4.46 19.97
N ALA A 47 -4.65 4.13 18.88
CA ALA A 47 -4.46 2.83 18.25
C ALA A 47 -3.06 2.71 17.66
N VAL A 48 -2.63 3.73 16.92
CA VAL A 48 -1.30 3.78 16.31
C VAL A 48 -0.22 3.83 17.39
N GLU A 49 -0.38 4.64 18.44
CA GLU A 49 0.57 4.72 19.56
C GLU A 49 0.74 3.36 20.25
N LYS A 50 -0.36 2.69 20.58
CA LYS A 50 -0.32 1.34 21.17
C LYS A 50 0.34 0.34 20.22
N PHE A 51 0.01 0.40 18.93
CA PHE A 51 0.59 -0.51 17.94
C PHE A 51 2.10 -0.35 17.81
N VAL A 52 2.59 0.88 17.68
CA VAL A 52 4.04 1.18 17.59
C VAL A 52 4.76 0.78 18.87
N THR A 53 4.14 1.02 20.03
CA THR A 53 4.69 0.59 21.33
C THR A 53 4.90 -0.92 21.37
N GLU A 54 3.91 -1.71 20.93
CA GLU A 54 4.01 -3.17 20.90
C GLU A 54 4.95 -3.68 19.82
N LEU A 55 5.00 -3.04 18.66
CA LEU A 55 5.95 -3.34 17.59
C LEU A 55 7.40 -3.16 18.06
N ASN A 56 7.69 -2.04 18.73
CA ASN A 56 9.03 -1.72 19.25
C ASN A 56 9.47 -2.68 20.38
N LYS A 57 8.54 -3.29 21.14
CA LYS A 57 8.87 -4.34 22.10
C LYS A 57 9.40 -5.62 21.43
N THR A 58 8.93 -5.90 20.21
CA THR A 58 9.35 -7.12 19.47
C THR A 58 10.65 -6.94 18.70
N SER A 59 11.05 -5.70 18.44
CA SER A 59 12.19 -5.36 17.58
C SER A 59 13.24 -4.58 18.37
N ALA A 60 14.07 -5.26 19.16
CA ALA A 60 15.11 -4.65 20.01
C ALA A 60 16.20 -3.86 19.24
N SER A 61 16.17 -3.84 17.90
CA SER A 61 17.17 -3.20 17.03
C SER A 61 16.62 -2.15 16.06
N LEU A 62 15.30 -1.92 16.01
CA LEU A 62 14.66 -0.96 15.11
C LEU A 62 13.66 -0.15 15.93
N SER A 63 14.05 1.08 16.32
CA SER A 63 13.07 2.05 16.81
C SER A 63 12.20 2.44 15.61
N TYR A 64 10.96 1.96 15.55
CA TYR A 64 9.94 2.61 14.71
C TYR A 64 9.63 3.96 15.36
N ASP A 65 10.51 4.93 15.11
CA ASP A 65 10.22 6.33 15.36
C ASP A 65 9.48 6.90 14.15
N ASN A 66 8.49 7.74 14.45
CA ASN A 66 7.83 8.70 13.57
C ASN A 66 6.47 8.32 12.97
N TYR A 67 5.43 8.35 13.82
CA TYR A 67 4.05 8.72 13.42
C TYR A 67 3.98 10.04 12.62
N ARG A 68 5.03 10.88 12.61
CA ARG A 68 4.98 12.27 12.12
C ARG A 68 6.01 12.69 11.07
N ARG A 69 6.89 11.82 10.59
CA ARG A 69 7.84 12.17 9.49
C ARG A 69 7.43 11.64 8.12
N GLY A 70 6.39 10.81 8.04
CA GLY A 70 5.98 10.18 6.78
C GLY A 70 5.23 11.13 5.85
N VAL A 71 4.25 11.88 6.35
CA VAL A 71 3.44 12.75 5.49
C VAL A 71 4.17 14.05 5.22
N ASP A 72 4.74 14.19 4.02
CA ASP A 72 5.42 15.43 3.60
C ASP A 72 4.39 16.46 3.11
N CYS A 73 3.34 16.02 2.40
CA CYS A 73 2.12 16.82 2.21
C CYS A 73 0.92 15.97 1.76
N SER A 74 -0.21 16.64 1.53
CA SER A 74 -1.36 16.06 0.82
C SER A 74 -1.61 16.82 -0.47
N VAL A 75 -2.01 16.11 -1.52
CA VAL A 75 -2.51 16.70 -2.78
C VAL A 75 -3.90 16.14 -3.01
N GLY A 76 -4.93 16.98 -2.88
CA GLY A 76 -6.31 16.51 -2.76
C GLY A 76 -6.46 15.64 -1.51
N ASN A 77 -7.04 14.44 -1.68
CA ASN A 77 -7.23 13.46 -0.60
C ASN A 77 -6.07 12.46 -0.47
N ILE A 78 -4.99 12.63 -1.24
CA ILE A 78 -3.87 11.69 -1.28
C ILE A 78 -2.73 12.20 -0.41
N CYS A 79 -2.34 11.36 0.55
CA CYS A 79 -1.14 11.54 1.34
C CYS A 79 0.11 11.32 0.48
N ILE A 80 1.14 12.13 0.63
CA ILE A 80 2.42 11.96 -0.08
C ILE A 80 3.54 11.80 0.93
N ILE A 81 4.35 10.76 0.75
CA ILE A 81 5.45 10.41 1.65
C ILE A 81 6.74 10.51 0.87
N ASN A 82 7.62 11.44 1.24
CA ASN A 82 8.95 11.56 0.64
C ASN A 82 10.00 10.99 1.60
N ILE A 83 10.77 10.02 1.12
CA ILE A 83 11.77 9.29 1.89
C ILE A 83 13.13 9.51 1.24
N ARG A 84 14.04 10.11 2.00
CA ARG A 84 15.46 10.13 1.64
C ARG A 84 16.06 8.77 1.90
N CYS A 85 16.54 8.13 0.85
CA CYS A 85 17.36 6.93 0.95
C CYS A 85 18.80 7.30 0.61
N ASP A 86 19.77 6.81 1.41
CA ASP A 86 21.21 7.03 1.17
C ASP A 86 21.77 6.15 0.02
N ASN A 87 20.88 5.48 -0.73
CA ASN A 87 21.19 4.45 -1.72
C ASN A 87 20.93 4.94 -3.15
N LEU A 88 20.94 4.03 -4.13
CA LEU A 88 20.86 4.31 -5.59
C LEU A 88 19.69 5.22 -6.02
N LEU A 89 18.58 5.23 -5.27
CA LEU A 89 17.44 6.10 -5.49
C LEU A 89 17.50 7.25 -4.47
N LYS A 90 17.90 8.44 -4.92
CA LYS A 90 17.72 9.67 -4.12
C LYS A 90 16.24 10.05 -4.14
N ASP A 91 15.68 10.33 -2.96
CA ASP A 91 14.31 10.83 -2.76
C ASP A 91 13.21 9.94 -3.40
N LEU A 92 12.89 8.82 -2.71
CA LEU A 92 11.75 7.95 -3.04
C LEU A 92 10.45 8.61 -2.56
N VAL A 93 9.51 8.82 -3.47
CA VAL A 93 8.18 9.34 -3.14
C VAL A 93 7.15 8.22 -3.24
N LEU A 94 6.40 8.02 -2.16
CA LEU A 94 5.27 7.09 -2.10
C LEU A 94 3.95 7.85 -2.16
N MET A 95 3.03 7.33 -2.97
CA MET A 95 1.65 7.78 -3.11
C MET A 95 0.73 6.62 -2.69
N PRO A 96 0.33 6.54 -1.41
CA PRO A 96 -0.64 5.57 -0.92
C PRO A 96 -2.01 5.82 -1.56
N VAL A 97 -2.65 4.77 -2.04
CA VAL A 97 -3.98 4.84 -2.68
C VAL A 97 -4.96 3.91 -1.98
N HIS A 98 -6.15 4.43 -1.71
CA HIS A 98 -7.31 3.65 -1.30
C HIS A 98 -8.54 4.26 -1.98
N THR A 99 -8.94 3.71 -3.12
CA THR A 99 -10.02 4.32 -3.91
C THR A 99 -11.40 3.95 -3.39
N THR A 100 -12.38 4.80 -3.67
CA THR A 100 -13.79 4.43 -3.48
C THR A 100 -14.20 3.41 -4.54
N PRO A 101 -14.72 2.22 -4.20
CA PRO A 101 -15.02 1.17 -5.19
C PRO A 101 -15.98 1.58 -6.33
N ARG A 102 -16.89 2.53 -6.07
CA ARG A 102 -17.84 3.02 -7.08
C ARG A 102 -17.22 4.02 -8.06
N ASP A 103 -16.19 4.73 -7.62
CA ASP A 103 -15.54 5.81 -8.35
C ASP A 103 -14.11 5.44 -8.80
N SER A 104 -13.68 4.19 -8.59
CA SER A 104 -12.31 3.72 -8.84
C SER A 104 -11.80 4.07 -10.22
N PHE A 105 -12.59 3.93 -11.29
CA PHE A 105 -12.14 4.32 -12.62
C PHE A 105 -11.75 5.80 -12.71
N LYS A 106 -12.56 6.68 -12.11
CA LYS A 106 -12.30 8.12 -12.10
C LYS A 106 -11.13 8.44 -11.19
N GLU A 107 -11.13 7.92 -9.96
CA GLU A 107 -10.07 8.20 -8.99
C GLU A 107 -8.70 7.72 -9.47
N ILE A 108 -8.61 6.52 -10.08
CA ILE A 108 -7.34 6.02 -10.63
C ILE A 108 -6.86 6.89 -11.80
N ASP A 109 -7.77 7.40 -12.64
CA ASP A 109 -7.38 8.30 -13.72
C ASP A 109 -6.87 9.64 -13.20
N GLU A 110 -7.51 10.20 -12.17
CA GLU A 110 -7.10 11.45 -11.49
C GLU A 110 -5.75 11.33 -10.76
N LEU A 111 -5.28 10.10 -10.44
CA LEU A 111 -3.93 9.88 -9.91
C LEU A 111 -2.85 10.41 -10.84
N TYR A 112 -3.09 10.45 -12.15
CA TYR A 112 -2.13 11.05 -13.09
C TYR A 112 -1.94 12.54 -12.80
N ASP A 113 -3.00 13.28 -12.53
CA ASP A 113 -2.92 14.72 -12.23
C ASP A 113 -2.18 14.96 -10.92
N VAL A 114 -2.44 14.13 -9.90
CA VAL A 114 -1.71 14.16 -8.63
C VAL A 114 -0.23 13.84 -8.85
N PHE A 115 0.08 12.81 -9.64
CA PHE A 115 1.44 12.45 -10.01
C PHE A 115 2.18 13.63 -10.66
N GLN A 116 1.55 14.38 -11.56
CA GLN A 116 2.20 15.54 -12.19
C GLN A 116 2.56 16.62 -11.18
N VAL A 117 1.66 16.91 -10.23
CA VAL A 117 1.92 17.86 -9.13
C VAL A 117 3.10 17.38 -8.26
N VAL A 118 3.09 16.10 -7.90
CA VAL A 118 4.13 15.46 -7.09
C VAL A 118 5.49 15.51 -7.80
N LYS A 119 5.55 15.01 -9.03
CA LYS A 119 6.76 15.02 -9.86
C LYS A 119 7.36 16.43 -9.96
N LYS A 120 6.54 17.44 -10.19
CA LYS A 120 6.99 18.84 -10.26
C LYS A 120 7.50 19.37 -8.90
N LYS A 121 6.81 19.03 -7.81
CA LYS A 121 7.15 19.51 -6.46
C LYS A 121 8.51 18.98 -5.99
N TRP A 122 8.74 17.68 -6.11
CA TRP A 122 9.96 17.04 -5.61
C TRP A 122 11.04 16.83 -6.68
N LYS A 123 10.75 17.10 -7.95
CA LYS A 123 11.71 16.99 -9.07
C LYS A 123 12.40 15.63 -9.12
N THR A 124 11.64 14.57 -8.86
CA THR A 124 12.11 13.18 -8.83
C THR A 124 11.23 12.32 -9.74
N ASP A 125 11.86 11.35 -10.39
CA ASP A 125 11.18 10.28 -11.12
C ASP A 125 10.95 9.04 -10.24
N ASN A 126 11.54 8.97 -9.04
CA ASN A 126 11.46 7.83 -8.14
C ASN A 126 10.12 7.81 -7.37
N ILE A 127 9.02 7.64 -8.10
CA ILE A 127 7.65 7.69 -7.56
C ILE A 127 7.01 6.31 -7.61
N MET A 128 6.56 5.82 -6.45
CA MET A 128 5.75 4.61 -6.31
C MET A 128 4.32 4.96 -5.89
N ILE A 129 3.34 4.51 -6.67
CA ILE A 129 1.92 4.63 -6.39
C ILE A 129 1.41 3.24 -6.03
N LEU A 130 0.93 3.06 -4.81
CA LEU A 130 0.60 1.72 -4.29
C LEU A 130 -0.56 1.73 -3.30
N GLY A 131 -1.31 0.64 -3.28
CA GLY A 131 -2.43 0.45 -2.38
C GLY A 131 -3.64 -0.22 -3.03
N ASP A 132 -4.80 -0.04 -2.41
CA ASP A 132 -6.06 -0.63 -2.83
C ASP A 132 -6.72 0.27 -3.89
N PHE A 133 -6.49 -0.04 -5.16
CA PHE A 133 -7.03 0.74 -6.27
C PHE A 133 -8.45 0.33 -6.61
N ASN A 134 -8.95 -0.80 -6.08
CA ASN A 134 -10.16 -1.46 -6.57
C ASN A 134 -10.15 -1.64 -8.11
N ALA A 135 -8.98 -1.88 -8.70
CA ALA A 135 -8.71 -1.82 -10.14
C ALA A 135 -9.08 -3.09 -10.93
N ASP A 136 -10.20 -3.75 -10.58
CA ASP A 136 -10.67 -4.95 -11.28
C ASP A 136 -12.16 -5.26 -11.00
N GLY A 137 -12.63 -6.38 -11.52
CA GLY A 137 -13.94 -6.96 -11.24
C GLY A 137 -15.08 -6.03 -11.64
N LYS A 138 -16.05 -5.89 -10.73
CA LYS A 138 -17.23 -5.03 -10.94
C LYS A 138 -16.92 -3.53 -10.90
N TYR A 139 -15.75 -3.13 -10.41
CA TYR A 139 -15.39 -1.72 -10.21
C TYR A 139 -14.76 -1.14 -11.47
N VAL A 140 -13.75 -1.82 -12.03
CA VAL A 140 -13.06 -1.38 -13.23
C VAL A 140 -12.90 -2.54 -14.20
N SER A 141 -13.61 -2.48 -15.34
CA SER A 141 -13.50 -3.51 -16.37
C SER A 141 -12.19 -3.40 -17.15
N LYS A 142 -11.75 -4.50 -17.79
CA LYS A 142 -10.56 -4.51 -18.68
C LYS A 142 -10.61 -3.41 -19.77
N LYS A 143 -11.81 -3.06 -20.26
CA LYS A 143 -12.00 -1.94 -21.23
C LYS A 143 -11.77 -0.57 -20.60
N LYS A 144 -12.19 -0.36 -19.35
CA LYS A 144 -11.94 0.88 -18.60
C LYS A 144 -10.47 1.00 -18.22
N MET A 145 -9.83 -0.08 -17.76
CA MET A 145 -8.41 -0.11 -17.41
C MET A 145 -7.53 0.45 -18.55
N LYS A 146 -7.80 0.07 -19.80
CA LYS A 146 -7.07 0.55 -20.98
C LYS A 146 -7.20 2.05 -21.28
N LYS A 147 -8.09 2.77 -20.59
CA LYS A 147 -8.31 4.22 -20.79
C LYS A 147 -7.68 5.09 -19.71
N ILE A 148 -7.18 4.48 -18.63
CA ILE A 148 -6.63 5.20 -17.49
C ILE A 148 -5.28 5.81 -17.89
N ARG A 149 -5.04 7.09 -17.60
CA ARG A 149 -3.79 7.77 -17.96
C ARG A 149 -2.53 7.12 -17.39
N LEU A 150 -2.58 6.59 -16.16
CA LEU A 150 -1.49 5.78 -15.60
C LEU A 150 -1.16 4.50 -16.40
N ARG A 151 -2.02 4.05 -17.33
CA ARG A 151 -1.78 2.91 -18.23
C ARG A 151 -1.32 3.32 -19.62
N THR A 152 -1.78 4.47 -20.09
CA THR A 152 -1.57 4.91 -21.48
C THR A 152 -0.38 5.83 -21.61
N GLU A 153 -0.09 6.63 -20.59
CA GLU A 153 1.05 7.53 -20.58
C GLU A 153 2.36 6.75 -20.39
N PRO A 154 3.44 7.15 -21.08
CA PRO A 154 4.71 6.44 -21.03
C PRO A 154 5.41 6.61 -19.66
N GLY A 155 6.25 5.66 -19.32
CA GLY A 155 7.10 5.68 -18.13
C GLY A 155 6.46 5.12 -16.87
N PHE A 156 5.18 4.72 -16.90
CA PHE A 156 4.53 3.98 -15.81
C PHE A 156 4.70 2.47 -16.01
N HIS A 157 5.17 1.80 -14.95
CA HIS A 157 5.34 0.36 -14.93
C HIS A 157 4.45 -0.24 -13.84
N TRP A 158 3.47 -1.05 -14.25
CA TRP A 158 2.56 -1.74 -13.33
C TRP A 158 3.18 -3.07 -12.91
N LEU A 159 3.69 -3.13 -11.68
CA LEU A 159 4.40 -4.30 -11.17
C LEU A 159 3.46 -5.45 -10.78
N ILE A 160 2.18 -5.13 -10.47
CA ILE A 160 1.11 -6.11 -10.28
C ILE A 160 0.21 -6.09 -11.52
N GLY A 161 0.32 -7.15 -12.32
CA GLY A 161 -0.44 -7.37 -13.56
C GLY A 161 -1.93 -7.63 -13.31
N ASP A 162 -2.75 -7.53 -14.37
CA ASP A 162 -4.22 -7.61 -14.29
C ASP A 162 -4.80 -8.99 -13.95
N ASP A 163 -3.99 -10.03 -14.03
CA ASP A 163 -4.41 -11.41 -13.79
C ASP A 163 -3.76 -11.96 -12.50
N VAL A 164 -3.59 -11.11 -11.47
CA VAL A 164 -2.96 -11.44 -10.18
C VAL A 164 -3.97 -11.25 -9.05
N ASP A 165 -4.47 -12.34 -8.46
CA ASP A 165 -5.37 -12.27 -7.31
C ASP A 165 -4.69 -11.63 -6.09
N THR A 166 -5.16 -10.45 -5.68
CA THR A 166 -4.67 -9.75 -4.48
C THR A 166 -5.60 -9.89 -3.29
N THR A 167 -6.66 -10.67 -3.42
CA THR A 167 -7.65 -10.86 -2.37
C THR A 167 -7.31 -12.04 -1.49
N VAL A 168 -7.81 -12.03 -0.25
CA VAL A 168 -7.79 -13.21 0.61
C VAL A 168 -9.08 -14.03 0.46
N SER A 169 -9.95 -13.67 -0.49
CA SER A 169 -11.22 -14.33 -0.71
C SER A 169 -11.03 -15.55 -1.60
N THR A 170 -11.61 -16.69 -1.24
CA THR A 170 -11.64 -17.87 -2.11
C THR A 170 -12.74 -17.81 -3.17
N GLY A 171 -13.53 -16.72 -3.21
CA GLY A 171 -14.71 -16.58 -4.07
C GLY A 171 -14.51 -15.69 -5.30
N ASN A 172 -13.31 -15.14 -5.49
CA ASN A 172 -12.94 -14.33 -6.66
C ASN A 172 -11.42 -14.32 -6.82
N ASP A 173 -10.95 -13.79 -7.96
CA ASP A 173 -9.54 -13.67 -8.36
C ASP A 173 -9.16 -12.22 -8.73
N ASN A 174 -9.83 -11.23 -8.11
CA ASN A 174 -9.69 -9.83 -8.52
C ASN A 174 -8.32 -9.22 -8.16
N THR A 175 -7.79 -8.41 -9.07
CA THR A 175 -6.56 -7.64 -8.89
C THR A 175 -6.85 -6.22 -8.39
N TYR A 176 -7.27 -6.09 -7.13
CA TYR A 176 -7.65 -4.78 -6.58
C TYR A 176 -6.46 -3.92 -6.17
N ASP A 177 -5.47 -4.52 -5.53
CA ASP A 177 -4.29 -3.83 -5.05
C ASP A 177 -3.24 -3.74 -6.15
N ARG A 178 -2.58 -2.60 -6.25
CA ARG A 178 -1.64 -2.32 -7.34
C ARG A 178 -0.38 -1.69 -6.80
N ILE A 179 0.73 -1.99 -7.47
CA ILE A 179 1.99 -1.26 -7.32
C ILE A 179 2.36 -0.75 -8.71
N VAL A 180 2.41 0.56 -8.85
CA VAL A 180 2.80 1.27 -10.07
C VAL A 180 4.02 2.11 -9.74
N ILE A 181 5.05 2.04 -10.57
CA ILE A 181 6.24 2.88 -10.44
C ILE A 181 6.40 3.75 -11.67
N TYR A 182 7.15 4.84 -11.52
CA TYR A 182 7.51 5.72 -12.62
C TYR A 182 9.02 5.69 -12.90
N GLY A 183 9.39 5.72 -14.18
CA GLY A 183 10.78 5.83 -14.62
C GLY A 183 11.53 4.50 -14.70
N ASP A 184 12.41 4.40 -15.69
CA ASP A 184 13.14 3.17 -15.98
C ASP A 184 14.24 2.85 -14.96
N ASP A 185 14.78 3.87 -14.30
CA ASP A 185 15.78 3.66 -13.24
C ASP A 185 15.15 3.04 -11.99
N MET A 186 13.91 3.45 -11.67
CA MET A 186 13.13 2.79 -10.63
C MET A 186 12.81 1.35 -11.02
N LEU A 187 12.45 1.10 -12.29
CA LEU A 187 12.22 -0.26 -12.80
C LEU A 187 13.47 -1.14 -12.69
N LYS A 188 14.65 -0.63 -13.05
CA LYS A 188 15.93 -1.36 -12.92
C LYS A 188 16.27 -1.68 -11.46
N ALA A 189 15.84 -0.84 -10.52
CA ALA A 189 16.05 -1.06 -9.09
C ALA A 189 15.09 -2.12 -8.50
N VAL A 190 13.99 -2.44 -9.18
CA VAL A 190 13.07 -3.49 -8.74
C VAL A 190 13.69 -4.86 -8.98
N VAL A 191 13.72 -5.68 -7.93
CA VAL A 191 14.09 -7.09 -8.06
C VAL A 191 13.03 -7.79 -8.92
N PRO A 192 13.38 -8.42 -10.06
CA PRO A 192 12.42 -9.10 -10.92
C PRO A 192 11.53 -10.08 -10.14
N HIS A 193 10.23 -10.08 -10.44
CA HIS A 193 9.21 -10.92 -9.79
C HIS A 193 9.04 -10.73 -8.27
N SER A 194 9.61 -9.68 -7.68
CA SER A 194 9.45 -9.41 -6.26
C SER A 194 8.09 -8.82 -5.88
N ALA A 195 7.46 -8.04 -6.78
CA ALA A 195 6.13 -7.49 -6.57
C ALA A 195 5.07 -8.59 -6.69
N LYS A 196 4.39 -8.88 -5.60
CA LYS A 196 3.36 -9.93 -5.52
C LYS A 196 2.50 -9.74 -4.27
N PRO A 197 1.24 -10.19 -4.31
CA PRO A 197 0.41 -10.26 -3.12
C PRO A 197 1.04 -11.15 -2.05
N PHE A 198 0.83 -10.79 -0.79
CA PHE A 198 1.27 -11.60 0.35
C PHE A 198 0.09 -12.31 1.01
N ASN A 199 -0.06 -13.60 0.71
CA ASN A 199 -1.10 -14.43 1.33
C ASN A 199 -0.68 -14.86 2.76
N PHE A 200 -0.86 -13.94 3.71
CA PHE A 200 -0.53 -14.14 5.11
C PHE A 200 -1.39 -15.23 5.79
N GLN A 201 -2.58 -15.52 5.25
CA GLN A 201 -3.40 -16.64 5.71
C GLN A 201 -2.63 -17.96 5.51
N LYS A 202 -2.19 -18.22 4.28
CA LYS A 202 -1.45 -19.43 3.93
C LYS A 202 -0.09 -19.48 4.61
N GLU A 203 0.63 -18.36 4.63
CA GLU A 203 1.97 -18.27 5.25
C GLU A 203 1.92 -18.64 6.74
N TYR A 204 0.91 -18.15 7.48
CA TYR A 204 0.84 -18.32 8.94
C TYR A 204 -0.18 -19.35 9.40
N GLY A 205 -0.81 -20.08 8.48
CA GLY A 205 -1.83 -21.08 8.81
C GLY A 205 -3.04 -20.50 9.55
N LEU A 206 -3.46 -19.27 9.21
CA LEU A 206 -4.54 -18.58 9.91
C LEU A 206 -5.91 -19.13 9.47
N THR A 207 -6.86 -19.11 10.40
CA THR A 207 -8.25 -19.44 10.10
C THR A 207 -8.90 -18.33 9.27
N MET A 208 -9.85 -18.69 8.40
CA MET A 208 -10.63 -17.71 7.62
C MET A 208 -11.37 -16.72 8.52
N GLU A 209 -11.82 -17.17 9.69
CA GLU A 209 -12.48 -16.33 10.70
C GLU A 209 -11.53 -15.24 11.21
N LEU A 210 -10.30 -15.61 11.58
CA LEU A 210 -9.30 -14.65 12.06
C LEU A 210 -8.94 -13.64 10.97
N VAL A 211 -8.66 -14.11 9.75
CA VAL A 211 -8.30 -13.25 8.61
C VAL A 211 -9.42 -12.25 8.31
N SER A 212 -10.65 -12.73 8.19
CA SER A 212 -11.83 -11.91 7.92
C SER A 212 -12.10 -10.89 9.04
N ALA A 213 -11.60 -11.14 10.26
CA ALA A 213 -11.74 -10.22 11.37
C ALA A 213 -10.85 -8.98 11.26
N PHE A 214 -9.78 -8.98 10.46
CA PHE A 214 -8.85 -7.84 10.42
C PHE A 214 -8.38 -7.38 9.05
N ALA A 215 -8.25 -8.22 8.05
CA ALA A 215 -7.60 -7.84 6.81
C ALA A 215 -8.37 -8.31 5.59
N ASN A 216 -8.36 -7.47 4.56
CA ASN A 216 -8.96 -7.80 3.27
C ASN A 216 -7.91 -8.18 2.24
N ARG A 217 -6.78 -7.45 2.19
CA ARG A 217 -5.83 -7.47 1.06
C ARG A 217 -4.46 -6.96 1.46
N MET A 218 -3.42 -7.48 0.82
CA MET A 218 -2.03 -7.03 0.99
C MET A 218 -1.22 -7.22 -0.28
N SER A 219 -0.47 -6.20 -0.68
CA SER A 219 0.40 -6.21 -1.87
C SER A 219 1.78 -5.63 -1.64
#